data_AF-A0A9P8DNI1-F1
#
_entry.id   AF-A0A9P8DNI1-F1
#
_cell.length_a   1.000
_cell.length_b   1.000
_cell.length_c   1.000
_cell.angle_alpha   90.00
_cell.angle_beta   90.00
_cell.angle_gamma   90.00
#
_symmetry.space_group_name_H-M   'P 1'
#
loop_
_entity.id
_entity.type
_entity.pdbx_description
1 polymer ?
#
loop_
_entity_poly.entity_id
_entity_poly.type
_entity_poly.pdbx_seq_one_letter_code
_entity_poly.pdbx_strand_id
1 'polypeptide(L)'
;MAGINRRVSQLMKCSFFQGIPAAMFDLFIMFFAYYTVLRRRSTFPSYSWTGWSSSIDISIETSDPNETNKWLRDRTWIIWYKRNPSGITSLVWDPDANPSFPLSDMEYAGYRQRRPFSDGRHVPRQLDTRRTVPTEQVSFSREVPSYPILQFWNLSLFYRIFDIDVFRAIGYLQGSNSKKCGYVWLDGFEETEFFESGGSFEIILLSEAYRDLFKGQREIQWLEPYPLSAGQWEYYNILILEWHGGIAERRGFGLLD
;
A
#
# COMPACT_ATOMS: atom_id res chain seq x y z
N MET A 1 -22.71 9.01 -3.11
CA MET A 1 -21.27 9.29 -3.36
C MET A 1 -20.92 9.68 -4.80
N ALA A 2 -21.71 9.32 -5.83
CA ALA A 2 -21.39 9.64 -7.23
C ALA A 2 -21.19 11.15 -7.52
N GLY A 3 -21.94 12.04 -6.87
CA GLY A 3 -21.82 13.49 -7.08
C GLY A 3 -20.52 14.11 -6.57
N ILE A 4 -20.05 13.69 -5.38
CA ILE A 4 -18.79 14.18 -4.80
C ILE A 4 -17.61 13.63 -5.59
N ASN A 5 -17.57 12.32 -5.85
CA ASN A 5 -16.50 11.71 -6.63
C ASN A 5 -16.39 12.31 -8.03
N ARG A 6 -17.51 12.66 -8.67
CA ARG A 6 -17.49 13.34 -9.97
C ARG A 6 -16.84 14.72 -9.89
N ARG A 7 -17.18 15.53 -8.88
CA ARG A 7 -16.57 16.86 -8.69
C ARG A 7 -15.08 16.75 -8.39
N VAL A 8 -14.69 15.84 -7.50
CA VAL A 8 -13.29 15.60 -7.14
C VAL A 8 -12.51 15.06 -8.36
N SER A 9 -13.09 14.14 -9.13
CA SER A 9 -12.51 13.63 -10.38
C SER A 9 -12.27 14.75 -11.41
N GLN A 10 -13.19 15.70 -11.54
CA GLN A 10 -13.01 16.87 -12.41
C GLN A 10 -11.89 17.78 -11.94
N LEU A 11 -11.80 18.04 -10.63
CA LEU A 11 -10.74 18.88 -10.04
C LEU A 11 -9.37 18.21 -10.16
N MET A 12 -9.29 16.92 -9.88
CA MET A 12 -8.05 16.13 -9.94
C MET A 12 -7.68 15.68 -11.36
N LYS A 13 -8.58 15.88 -12.33
CA LYS A 13 -8.45 15.46 -13.72
C LYS A 13 -8.06 13.98 -13.89
N CYS A 14 -8.55 13.13 -12.98
CA CYS A 14 -8.29 11.69 -12.99
C CYS A 14 -9.54 10.87 -12.71
N SER A 15 -9.53 9.61 -13.16
CA SER A 15 -10.58 8.64 -12.86
C SER A 15 -10.45 8.11 -11.43
N PHE A 16 -11.56 7.57 -10.91
CA PHE A 16 -11.60 6.95 -9.59
C PHE A 16 -11.78 5.44 -9.74
N PHE A 17 -10.94 4.66 -9.07
CA PHE A 17 -11.01 3.21 -9.02
C PHE A 17 -11.40 2.77 -7.60
N GLN A 18 -12.60 2.21 -7.47
CA GLN A 18 -13.14 1.75 -6.18
C GLN A 18 -13.09 2.83 -5.09
N GLY A 19 -13.38 4.08 -5.45
CA GLY A 19 -13.35 5.22 -4.54
C GLY A 19 -11.99 5.90 -4.42
N ILE A 20 -10.91 5.34 -4.95
CA ILE A 20 -9.54 5.91 -4.86
C ILE A 20 -9.17 6.65 -6.16
N PRO A 21 -8.52 7.84 -6.10
CA PRO A 21 -7.95 8.50 -7.28
C PRO A 21 -6.90 7.62 -7.99
N ALA A 22 -7.17 7.24 -9.23
CA ALA A 22 -6.32 6.30 -9.96
C ALA A 22 -4.92 6.87 -10.24
N ALA A 23 -4.81 8.18 -10.50
CA ALA A 23 -3.54 8.85 -10.77
C ALA A 23 -2.58 8.90 -9.57
N MET A 24 -3.05 8.60 -8.35
CA MET A 24 -2.25 8.63 -7.11
C MET A 24 -2.55 7.42 -6.23
N PHE A 25 -2.85 6.28 -6.85
CA PHE A 25 -3.32 5.09 -6.16
C PHE A 25 -2.44 4.65 -4.96
N ASP A 26 -1.12 4.67 -5.12
CA ASP A 26 -0.10 4.39 -4.10
C ASP A 26 -0.18 5.32 -2.90
N LEU A 27 -0.55 6.60 -3.09
CA LEU A 27 -0.71 7.51 -1.96
C LEU A 27 -1.90 7.11 -1.09
N PHE A 28 -3.00 6.77 -1.75
CA PHE A 28 -4.29 6.55 -1.11
C PHE A 28 -4.49 5.11 -0.61
N ILE A 29 -3.71 4.14 -1.08
CA ILE A 29 -3.72 2.77 -0.55
C ILE A 29 -3.00 2.67 0.81
N MET A 30 -2.24 3.71 1.21
CA MET A 30 -1.50 3.80 2.49
C MET A 30 -2.36 4.33 3.66
N PHE A 31 -3.68 4.27 3.52
CA PHE A 31 -4.57 4.66 4.60
C PHE A 31 -4.39 3.76 5.83
N PHE A 32 -4.73 4.22 7.03
CA PHE A 32 -4.67 3.44 8.28
C PHE A 32 -5.76 3.86 9.25
N ALA A 33 -5.94 3.08 10.32
CA ALA A 33 -6.94 3.35 11.35
C ALA A 33 -6.54 4.54 12.24
N TYR A 34 -7.39 5.55 12.35
CA TYR A 34 -7.09 6.74 13.17
C TYR A 34 -7.73 6.64 14.56
N TYR A 35 -6.91 6.29 15.56
CA TYR A 35 -7.33 6.11 16.97
C TYR A 35 -8.57 5.19 17.13
N THR A 36 -8.70 4.21 16.25
CA THR A 36 -9.85 3.29 16.21
C THR A 36 -9.45 1.97 15.57
N VAL A 37 -10.34 0.99 15.59
CA VAL A 37 -10.20 -0.27 14.86
C VAL A 37 -11.08 -0.22 13.61
N LEU A 38 -10.50 -0.52 12.45
CA LEU A 38 -11.29 -0.62 11.21
C LEU A 38 -12.11 -1.90 11.20
N ARG A 39 -13.37 -1.79 10.77
CA ARG A 39 -14.28 -2.93 10.59
C ARG A 39 -14.53 -3.24 9.13
N ARG A 40 -14.41 -4.50 8.74
CA ARG A 40 -14.41 -4.97 7.36
C ARG A 40 -15.80 -4.94 6.73
N ARG A 41 -15.92 -4.35 5.53
CA ARG A 41 -17.12 -4.39 4.68
C ARG A 41 -16.91 -5.35 3.50
N SER A 42 -17.13 -6.65 3.73
CA SER A 42 -16.75 -7.74 2.81
C SER A 42 -17.22 -7.60 1.36
N THR A 43 -18.31 -6.87 1.09
CA THR A 43 -18.81 -6.61 -0.27
C THR A 43 -17.99 -5.59 -1.08
N PHE A 44 -16.98 -4.96 -0.46
CA PHE A 44 -16.08 -3.98 -1.06
C PHE A 44 -14.62 -4.44 -0.94
N PRO A 45 -13.72 -4.00 -1.82
CA PRO A 45 -12.32 -4.40 -1.78
C PRO A 45 -11.59 -3.89 -0.53
N SER A 46 -10.81 -4.76 0.13
CA SER A 46 -10.02 -4.43 1.33
C SER A 46 -8.91 -3.41 1.07
N TYR A 47 -8.43 -3.28 -0.16
CA TYR A 47 -7.43 -2.28 -0.54
C TYR A 47 -8.02 -0.87 -0.69
N SER A 48 -9.34 -0.74 -0.66
CA SER A 48 -10.04 0.56 -0.70
C SER A 48 -10.54 0.93 0.68
N TRP A 49 -10.50 2.22 1.01
CA TRP A 49 -11.16 2.73 2.22
C TRP A 49 -12.66 2.41 2.26
N THR A 50 -13.30 2.18 1.10
CA THR A 50 -14.71 1.77 1.03
C THR A 50 -14.94 0.36 1.59
N GLY A 51 -13.88 -0.46 1.61
CA GLY A 51 -13.80 -1.78 2.22
C GLY A 51 -13.85 -1.79 3.73
N TRP A 52 -13.87 -0.62 4.37
CA TRP A 52 -13.76 -0.45 5.81
C TRP A 52 -14.79 0.53 6.36
N SER A 53 -15.02 0.43 7.66
CA SER A 53 -15.78 1.38 8.46
C SER A 53 -14.98 1.78 9.69
N SER A 54 -15.31 2.96 10.23
CA SER A 54 -14.56 3.72 11.23
C SER A 54 -13.63 4.78 10.63
N SER A 55 -12.97 5.54 11.51
CA SER A 55 -12.09 6.65 11.18
C SER A 55 -10.81 6.18 10.51
N ILE A 56 -10.57 6.72 9.32
CA ILE A 56 -9.38 6.45 8.52
C ILE A 56 -8.60 7.75 8.41
N ASP A 57 -7.28 7.65 8.51
CA ASP A 57 -6.34 8.70 8.15
C ASP A 57 -5.42 8.20 7.03
N ILE A 58 -4.78 9.12 6.33
CA ILE A 58 -3.84 8.83 5.26
C ILE A 58 -2.54 9.54 5.61
N SER A 59 -1.44 8.78 5.58
CA SER A 59 -0.12 9.39 5.62
C SER A 59 0.10 10.14 4.32
N ILE A 60 -0.13 11.45 4.35
CA ILE A 60 0.28 12.30 3.25
C ILE A 60 1.77 12.57 3.45
N GLU A 61 2.60 11.85 2.71
CA GLU A 61 4.06 11.99 2.71
C GLU A 61 4.47 13.46 2.49
N THR A 62 3.71 14.21 1.68
CA THR A 62 4.06 15.59 1.32
C THR A 62 2.81 16.46 1.16
N SER A 63 2.79 17.65 1.77
CA SER A 63 1.70 18.63 1.57
C SER A 63 1.83 19.43 0.26
N ASP A 64 2.96 19.28 -0.45
CA ASP A 64 3.27 19.96 -1.69
C ASP A 64 3.12 19.01 -2.90
N PRO A 65 2.39 19.40 -3.96
CA PRO A 65 2.21 18.58 -5.16
C PRO A 65 3.52 18.24 -5.89
N ASN A 66 4.53 19.11 -5.89
CA ASN A 66 5.81 18.79 -6.54
C ASN A 66 6.54 17.68 -5.78
N GLU A 67 6.55 17.75 -4.45
CA GLU A 67 7.10 16.69 -3.61
C GLU A 67 6.30 15.39 -3.76
N THR A 68 4.96 15.45 -3.88
CA THR A 68 4.13 14.26 -4.13
C THR A 68 4.49 13.64 -5.49
N ASN A 69 4.66 14.48 -6.51
CA ASN A 69 5.03 14.03 -7.84
C ASN A 69 6.44 13.41 -7.89
N LYS A 70 7.40 13.97 -7.15
CA LYS A 70 8.74 13.39 -7.00
C LYS A 70 8.65 12.03 -6.31
N TRP A 71 7.88 11.91 -5.23
CA TRP A 71 7.69 10.64 -4.53
C TRP A 71 7.02 9.58 -5.42
N LEU A 72 5.90 9.92 -6.09
CA LEU A 72 5.21 9.00 -7.01
C LEU A 72 6.14 8.52 -8.14
N ARG A 73 7.04 9.38 -8.63
CA ARG A 73 7.98 9.06 -9.72
C ARG A 73 9.18 8.22 -9.25
N ASP A 74 9.77 8.59 -8.12
CA ASP A 74 11.11 8.13 -7.74
C ASP A 74 11.08 7.08 -6.61
N ARG A 75 9.98 7.00 -5.86
CA ARG A 75 9.88 6.21 -4.61
C ARG A 75 8.80 5.14 -4.65
N THR A 76 8.04 5.03 -5.75
CA THR A 76 7.05 3.97 -5.98
C THR A 76 7.40 3.17 -7.23
N TRP A 77 7.07 1.88 -7.24
CA TRP A 77 7.46 0.97 -8.34
C TRP A 77 6.36 0.01 -8.80
N ILE A 78 5.27 -0.13 -8.04
CA ILE A 78 4.23 -1.11 -8.35
C ILE A 78 3.43 -0.64 -9.57
N ILE A 79 3.38 -1.47 -10.61
CA ILE A 79 2.44 -1.26 -11.71
C ILE A 79 1.14 -1.99 -11.37
N TRP A 80 0.13 -1.20 -11.00
CA TRP A 80 -1.16 -1.73 -10.58
C TRP A 80 -2.03 -2.11 -11.77
N TYR A 81 -2.39 -3.39 -11.85
CA TYR A 81 -3.46 -3.86 -12.73
C TYR A 81 -4.69 -4.20 -11.91
N LYS A 82 -5.86 -4.10 -12.57
CA LYS A 82 -7.14 -4.58 -12.06
C LYS A 82 -7.60 -5.73 -12.95
N ARG A 83 -7.99 -6.84 -12.33
CA ARG A 83 -8.74 -7.93 -12.96
C ARG A 83 -10.21 -7.77 -12.60
N ASN A 84 -11.07 -7.64 -13.60
CA ASN A 84 -12.51 -7.64 -13.37
C ASN A 84 -13.02 -9.07 -13.06
N PRO A 85 -14.26 -9.25 -12.57
CA PRO A 85 -14.81 -10.57 -12.32
C PRO A 85 -14.88 -11.48 -13.56
N SER A 86 -14.90 -10.91 -14.77
CA SER A 86 -14.84 -11.68 -16.03
C SER A 86 -13.44 -12.16 -16.41
N GLY A 87 -12.41 -11.87 -15.60
CA GLY A 87 -11.04 -12.29 -15.82
C GLY A 87 -10.17 -11.35 -16.67
N ILE A 88 -10.75 -10.29 -17.23
CA ILE A 88 -10.03 -9.31 -18.07
C ILE A 88 -9.19 -8.40 -17.19
N THR A 89 -7.92 -8.26 -17.56
CA THR A 89 -6.94 -7.43 -16.86
C THR A 89 -6.68 -6.12 -17.60
N SER A 90 -6.58 -5.01 -16.87
CA SER A 90 -6.27 -3.67 -17.41
C SER A 90 -5.50 -2.86 -16.37
N LEU A 91 -4.85 -1.77 -16.79
CA LEU A 91 -4.16 -0.87 -15.86
C LEU A 91 -5.17 -0.16 -14.93
N VAL A 92 -4.79 0.04 -13.68
CA VAL A 92 -5.52 0.93 -12.77
C VAL A 92 -5.43 2.37 -13.25
N TRP A 93 -4.24 2.79 -13.66
CA TRP A 93 -3.96 4.10 -14.25
C TRP A 93 -3.14 3.97 -15.52
N ASP A 94 -3.62 4.59 -16.58
CA ASP A 94 -2.98 4.68 -17.87
C ASP A 94 -2.97 6.16 -18.31
N PRO A 95 -1.84 6.85 -18.21
CA PRO A 95 -1.71 8.25 -18.64
C PRO A 95 -2.19 8.49 -20.08
N ASP A 96 -1.90 7.56 -20.99
CA ASP A 96 -2.18 7.72 -22.42
C ASP A 96 -3.70 7.60 -22.71
N ALA A 97 -4.41 6.81 -21.90
CA ALA A 97 -5.87 6.71 -21.95
C ALA A 97 -6.59 7.88 -21.24
N ASN A 98 -5.88 8.83 -20.61
CA ASN A 98 -6.45 9.93 -19.84
C ASN A 98 -5.94 11.30 -20.34
N PRO A 99 -6.33 11.74 -21.55
CA PRO A 99 -5.78 12.96 -22.18
C PRO A 99 -6.10 14.25 -21.42
N SER A 100 -7.08 14.23 -20.51
CA SER A 100 -7.40 15.37 -19.66
C SER A 100 -6.39 15.60 -18.53
N PHE A 101 -5.57 14.60 -18.19
CA PHE A 101 -4.58 14.72 -17.12
C PHE A 101 -3.35 15.50 -17.63
N PRO A 102 -2.98 16.61 -16.98
CA PRO A 102 -1.96 17.50 -17.52
C PRO A 102 -0.55 16.97 -17.19
N LEU A 103 -0.01 16.10 -18.04
CA LEU A 103 1.27 15.42 -17.80
C LEU A 103 2.47 16.38 -17.60
N SER A 104 2.46 17.54 -18.24
CA SER A 104 3.51 18.55 -18.10
C SER A 104 3.35 19.48 -16.91
N ASP A 105 2.17 19.50 -16.27
CA ASP A 105 1.85 20.44 -15.20
C ASP A 105 2.09 19.79 -13.84
N MET A 106 3.16 20.21 -13.15
CA MET A 106 3.58 19.63 -11.87
C MET A 106 2.72 20.12 -10.68
N GLU A 107 1.78 21.05 -10.88
CA GLU A 107 0.80 21.43 -9.86
C GLU A 107 -0.24 20.32 -9.61
N TYR A 108 -0.45 19.43 -10.58
CA TYR A 108 -1.33 18.28 -10.44
C TYR A 108 -0.56 17.07 -9.95
N ALA A 109 -0.95 16.51 -8.81
CA ALA A 109 -0.32 15.30 -8.29
C ALA A 109 -0.78 14.06 -9.09
N GLY A 110 0.17 13.23 -9.55
CA GLY A 110 -0.14 11.94 -10.20
C GLY A 110 1.00 11.29 -11.00
N TYR A 111 0.78 10.03 -11.40
CA TYR A 111 1.77 9.27 -12.18
C TYR A 111 1.98 9.87 -13.57
N ARG A 112 3.24 10.10 -13.90
CA ARG A 112 3.72 10.46 -15.24
C ARG A 112 4.65 9.42 -15.82
N GLN A 113 5.51 8.87 -14.95
CA GLN A 113 6.45 7.82 -15.27
C GLN A 113 6.51 6.88 -14.06
N ARG A 114 6.68 5.58 -14.34
CA ARG A 114 7.01 4.59 -13.32
C ARG A 114 8.33 3.92 -13.63
N ARG A 115 9.01 3.48 -12.59
CA ARG A 115 10.25 2.72 -12.67
C ARG A 115 10.06 1.39 -11.95
N PRO A 116 10.60 0.28 -12.47
CA PRO A 116 10.64 -0.97 -11.72
C PRO A 116 11.40 -0.80 -10.40
N PHE A 117 11.19 -1.73 -9.48
CA PHE A 117 11.88 -1.72 -8.19
C PHE A 117 13.40 -1.76 -8.40
N SER A 118 14.10 -0.78 -7.82
CA SER A 118 15.56 -0.66 -7.90
C SER A 118 16.16 -0.08 -6.63
N ASP A 119 16.12 -0.83 -5.53
CA ASP A 119 16.75 -0.42 -4.27
C ASP A 119 18.25 -0.74 -4.21
N GLY A 120 18.66 -1.89 -4.73
CA GLY A 120 20.07 -2.32 -4.78
C GLY A 120 20.74 -2.59 -3.42
N ARG A 121 20.12 -2.22 -2.28
CA ARG A 121 20.64 -2.47 -0.92
C ARG A 121 20.31 -3.88 -0.43
N HIS A 122 19.03 -4.26 -0.49
CA HIS A 122 18.51 -5.43 0.24
C HIS A 122 17.96 -6.54 -0.64
N VAL A 123 18.03 -6.40 -1.97
CA VAL A 123 17.56 -7.44 -2.89
C VAL A 123 18.68 -8.44 -3.21
N PRO A 124 18.45 -9.74 -3.01
CA PRO A 124 19.39 -10.77 -3.45
C PRO A 124 19.72 -10.60 -4.93
N ARG A 125 21.01 -10.64 -5.31
CA ARG A 125 21.48 -10.37 -6.70
C ARG A 125 20.81 -11.19 -7.80
N GLN A 126 20.16 -12.30 -7.44
CA GLN A 126 19.52 -13.25 -8.36
C GLN A 126 18.00 -13.04 -8.48
N LEU A 127 17.39 -12.18 -7.66
CA LEU A 127 15.96 -11.94 -7.72
C LEU A 127 15.64 -10.94 -8.85
N ASP A 128 14.89 -11.39 -9.86
CA ASP A 128 14.42 -10.51 -10.93
C ASP A 128 13.24 -9.66 -10.46
N THR A 129 13.49 -8.37 -10.26
CA THR A 129 12.49 -7.38 -9.84
C THR A 129 11.90 -6.59 -11.01
N ARG A 130 12.23 -6.94 -12.26
CA ARG A 130 11.79 -6.21 -13.47
C ARG A 130 10.42 -6.66 -13.96
N ARG A 131 9.93 -7.82 -13.51
CA ARG A 131 8.64 -8.34 -13.92
C ARG A 131 7.52 -7.48 -13.35
N THR A 132 6.64 -7.01 -14.23
CA THR A 132 5.48 -6.17 -13.86
C THR A 132 4.19 -6.64 -14.51
N VAL A 133 4.27 -7.37 -15.63
CA VAL A 133 3.09 -7.83 -16.39
C VAL A 133 2.35 -8.93 -15.61
N PRO A 134 1.02 -8.80 -15.46
CA PRO A 134 0.21 -9.77 -14.73
C PRO A 134 0.20 -11.15 -15.39
N THR A 135 0.13 -12.19 -14.58
CA THR A 135 -0.15 -13.55 -15.06
C THR A 135 -1.58 -13.61 -15.63
N GLU A 136 -1.73 -14.08 -16.87
CA GLU A 136 -3.03 -14.13 -17.55
C GLU A 136 -3.97 -15.13 -16.89
N GLN A 137 -3.50 -16.37 -16.72
CA GLN A 137 -4.26 -17.47 -16.14
C GLN A 137 -4.07 -17.50 -14.63
N VAL A 138 -5.14 -17.26 -13.90
CA VAL A 138 -5.19 -17.33 -12.43
C VAL A 138 -6.43 -18.14 -12.06
N SER A 139 -6.24 -19.14 -11.20
CA SER A 139 -7.33 -19.96 -10.64
C SER A 139 -7.56 -19.60 -9.19
N PHE A 140 -8.82 -19.51 -8.79
CA PHE A 140 -9.22 -19.27 -7.40
C PHE A 140 -9.95 -20.50 -6.87
N SER A 141 -9.68 -20.90 -5.63
CA SER A 141 -10.38 -22.00 -4.96
C SER A 141 -11.61 -21.53 -4.17
N ARG A 142 -11.89 -20.22 -4.20
CA ARG A 142 -13.08 -19.57 -3.65
C ARG A 142 -13.82 -18.81 -4.74
N GLU A 143 -15.04 -18.37 -4.42
CA GLU A 143 -15.79 -17.46 -5.26
C GLU A 143 -15.04 -16.14 -5.48
N VAL A 144 -14.99 -15.70 -6.74
CA VAL A 144 -14.38 -14.43 -7.14
C VAL A 144 -15.33 -13.30 -6.73
N PRO A 145 -14.87 -12.31 -5.95
CA PRO A 145 -15.69 -11.17 -5.60
C PRO A 145 -16.27 -10.44 -6.81
N SER A 146 -17.44 -9.82 -6.64
CA SER A 146 -18.12 -9.04 -7.68
C SER A 146 -17.41 -7.73 -8.02
N TYR A 147 -16.42 -7.31 -7.22
CA TYR A 147 -15.58 -6.15 -7.47
C TYR A 147 -14.25 -6.56 -8.13
N PRO A 148 -13.60 -5.64 -8.89
CA PRO A 148 -12.27 -5.89 -9.45
C PRO A 148 -11.21 -6.15 -8.38
N ILE A 149 -10.28 -7.07 -8.65
CA ILE A 149 -9.16 -7.42 -7.77
C ILE A 149 -7.87 -6.78 -8.31
N LEU A 150 -6.98 -6.34 -7.43
CA LEU A 150 -5.65 -5.90 -7.82
C LEU A 150 -4.78 -7.10 -8.23
N GLN A 151 -4.02 -6.93 -9.30
CA GLN A 151 -2.98 -7.86 -9.71
C GLN A 151 -1.72 -7.07 -10.05
N PHE A 152 -0.60 -7.48 -9.47
CA PHE A 152 0.68 -6.79 -9.61
C PHE A 152 1.81 -7.72 -9.19
N TRP A 153 3.03 -7.35 -9.57
CA TRP A 153 4.25 -7.97 -9.07
C TRP A 153 4.88 -7.08 -8.01
N ASN A 154 5.38 -7.68 -6.94
CA ASN A 154 6.05 -6.95 -5.88
C ASN A 154 6.96 -7.86 -5.03
N LEU A 155 7.77 -7.23 -4.19
CA LEU A 155 8.51 -7.92 -3.14
C LEU A 155 7.57 -8.27 -1.98
N SER A 156 7.65 -9.53 -1.57
CA SER A 156 6.94 -10.08 -0.43
C SER A 156 7.96 -10.51 0.62
N LEU A 157 7.69 -10.19 1.88
CA LEU A 157 8.53 -10.46 3.04
C LEU A 157 7.66 -11.11 4.12
N PHE A 158 8.29 -11.85 5.03
CA PHE A 158 7.58 -12.57 6.09
C PHE A 158 8.13 -12.17 7.45
N TYR A 159 7.29 -11.52 8.26
CA TYR A 159 7.67 -11.00 9.57
C TYR A 159 6.74 -11.51 10.66
N ARG A 160 7.27 -11.73 11.86
CA ARG A 160 6.42 -11.91 13.05
C ARG A 160 5.95 -10.56 13.56
N ILE A 161 4.70 -10.49 13.98
CA ILE A 161 4.13 -9.34 14.67
C ILE A 161 4.07 -9.67 16.17
N PHE A 162 4.52 -8.75 17.01
CA PHE A 162 4.53 -8.92 18.46
C PHE A 162 4.23 -7.61 19.18
N ASP A 163 4.05 -7.68 20.52
CA ASP A 163 3.82 -6.52 21.38
C ASP A 163 2.65 -5.65 20.87
N ILE A 164 1.51 -6.33 20.67
CA ILE A 164 0.30 -5.72 20.10
C ILE A 164 -0.41 -4.88 21.16
N ASP A 165 -0.53 -3.58 20.91
CA ASP A 165 -1.46 -2.70 21.61
C ASP A 165 -2.87 -2.97 21.09
N VAL A 166 -3.64 -3.73 21.87
CA VAL A 166 -5.01 -4.13 21.55
C VAL A 166 -6.00 -2.96 21.49
N PHE A 167 -5.71 -1.83 22.14
CA PHE A 167 -6.60 -0.68 22.15
C PHE A 167 -6.42 0.19 20.90
N ARG A 168 -5.20 0.21 20.37
CA ARG A 168 -4.86 0.97 19.15
C ARG A 168 -4.80 0.09 17.91
N ALA A 169 -4.86 -1.23 18.08
CA ALA A 169 -4.61 -2.23 17.05
C ALA A 169 -3.27 -1.98 16.34
N ILE A 170 -2.18 -1.85 17.13
CA ILE A 170 -0.83 -1.60 16.61
C ILE A 170 0.10 -2.70 17.08
N GLY A 171 0.88 -3.30 16.17
CA GLY A 171 1.89 -4.29 16.49
C GLY A 171 3.26 -3.90 15.94
N TYR A 172 4.31 -4.58 16.42
CA TYR A 172 5.69 -4.36 15.99
C TYR A 172 6.22 -5.53 15.16
N LEU A 173 7.05 -5.21 14.16
CA LEU A 173 7.71 -6.20 13.31
C LEU A 173 9.00 -6.68 13.97
N GLN A 174 9.18 -8.00 14.07
CA GLN A 174 10.38 -8.60 14.63
C GLN A 174 11.44 -8.87 13.56
N GLY A 175 12.61 -8.25 13.70
CA GLY A 175 13.77 -8.50 12.86
C GLY A 175 14.54 -9.78 13.27
N SER A 176 15.55 -10.13 12.49
CA SER A 176 16.37 -11.35 12.66
C SER A 176 17.14 -11.41 14.00
N ASN A 177 17.35 -10.27 14.65
CA ASN A 177 18.01 -10.12 15.94
C ASN A 177 17.02 -10.00 17.11
N SER A 178 15.76 -10.37 16.90
CA SER A 178 14.64 -10.20 17.85
C SER A 178 14.35 -8.75 18.24
N LYS A 179 14.95 -7.76 17.56
CA LYS A 179 14.64 -6.34 17.77
C LYS A 179 13.42 -5.93 16.95
N LYS A 180 12.76 -4.87 17.40
CA LYS A 180 11.78 -4.16 16.58
C LYS A 180 12.50 -3.63 15.33
N CYS A 181 11.85 -3.70 14.17
CA CYS A 181 12.36 -3.16 12.89
C CYS A 181 11.24 -2.50 12.07
N GLY A 182 10.19 -2.06 12.76
CA GLY A 182 8.99 -1.53 12.12
C GLY A 182 7.75 -1.75 12.97
N TYR A 183 6.62 -1.26 12.48
CA TYR A 183 5.33 -1.35 13.13
C TYR A 183 4.21 -1.36 12.10
N VAL A 184 3.03 -1.76 12.55
CA VAL A 184 1.85 -1.97 11.70
C VAL A 184 0.58 -1.60 12.45
N TRP A 185 -0.31 -0.88 11.78
CA TRP A 185 -1.72 -0.77 12.16
C TRP A 185 -2.46 -1.99 11.61
N LEU A 186 -3.23 -2.66 12.45
CA LEU A 186 -3.92 -3.91 12.17
C LEU A 186 -5.38 -3.62 11.81
N ASP A 187 -5.75 -3.90 10.56
CA ASP A 187 -7.11 -3.70 10.05
C ASP A 187 -8.00 -4.90 10.42
N GLY A 188 -9.19 -4.65 10.96
CA GLY A 188 -10.12 -5.72 11.35
C GLY A 188 -9.67 -6.53 12.56
N PHE A 189 -8.79 -5.99 13.41
CA PHE A 189 -8.19 -6.70 14.55
C PHE A 189 -9.21 -7.39 15.47
N GLU A 190 -10.34 -6.74 15.75
CA GLU A 190 -11.42 -7.28 16.60
C GLU A 190 -12.32 -8.33 15.90
N GLU A 191 -12.15 -8.54 14.58
CA GLU A 191 -13.05 -9.34 13.75
C GLU A 191 -12.36 -10.59 13.17
N THR A 192 -11.13 -10.90 13.59
CA THR A 192 -10.33 -11.99 13.03
C THR A 192 -9.39 -12.64 14.03
N GLU A 193 -9.22 -13.95 13.94
CA GLU A 193 -8.19 -14.72 14.66
C GLU A 193 -6.84 -14.72 13.92
N PHE A 194 -6.75 -14.07 12.75
CA PHE A 194 -5.55 -14.05 11.91
C PHE A 194 -4.28 -13.67 12.69
N PHE A 195 -4.40 -12.67 13.56
CA PHE A 195 -3.29 -12.14 14.37
C PHE A 195 -2.95 -13.01 15.59
N GLU A 196 -3.75 -14.03 15.91
CA GLU A 196 -3.51 -14.95 17.02
C GLU A 196 -2.57 -16.11 16.63
N SER A 197 -2.37 -16.32 15.32
CA SER A 197 -1.63 -17.47 14.78
C SER A 197 -0.16 -17.59 15.22
N GLY A 198 0.43 -16.54 15.82
CA GLY A 198 1.82 -16.50 16.31
C GLY A 198 2.89 -16.72 15.22
N GLY A 199 2.45 -16.86 13.96
CA GLY A 199 3.28 -17.17 12.81
C GLY A 199 3.93 -15.93 12.19
N SER A 200 4.56 -16.16 11.03
CA SER A 200 5.01 -15.06 10.19
C SER A 200 3.87 -14.60 9.29
N PHE A 201 3.69 -13.29 9.22
CA PHE A 201 2.71 -12.61 8.39
C PHE A 201 3.38 -12.16 7.10
N GLU A 202 2.68 -12.33 5.99
CA GLU A 202 3.13 -11.79 4.71
C GLU A 202 2.92 -10.28 4.68
N ILE A 203 3.99 -9.58 4.32
CA ILE A 203 3.96 -8.14 4.05
C ILE A 203 4.51 -7.86 2.66
N ILE A 204 4.01 -6.80 2.01
CA ILE A 204 4.53 -6.31 0.73
C ILE A 204 5.05 -4.88 0.86
N LEU A 205 6.10 -4.55 0.12
CA LEU A 205 6.69 -3.21 0.12
C LEU A 205 5.95 -2.29 -0.87
N LEU A 206 5.41 -1.15 -0.43
CA LEU A 206 4.68 -0.23 -1.31
C LEU A 206 5.55 0.84 -1.95
N SER A 207 6.38 1.46 -1.13
CA SER A 207 7.20 2.61 -1.50
C SER A 207 8.34 2.75 -0.51
N GLU A 208 9.33 3.56 -0.87
CA GLU A 208 10.22 4.14 0.13
C GLU A 208 9.45 5.19 0.96
N ALA A 209 9.87 5.35 2.22
CA ALA A 209 9.37 6.34 3.17
C ALA A 209 10.53 7.06 3.86
N TYR A 210 10.43 8.38 4.02
CA TYR A 210 11.47 9.22 4.64
C TYR A 210 11.16 9.62 6.08
N ARG A 211 9.92 9.39 6.52
CA ARG A 211 9.46 9.72 7.87
C ARG A 211 8.86 8.52 8.53
N ASP A 212 9.27 8.33 9.77
CA ASP A 212 8.51 7.52 10.71
C ASP A 212 7.39 8.38 11.31
N LEU A 213 6.15 8.08 10.92
CA LEU A 213 4.95 8.75 11.41
C LEU A 213 4.74 8.55 12.92
N PHE A 214 5.35 7.52 13.51
CA PHE A 214 5.30 7.19 14.93
C PHE A 214 6.29 8.01 15.78
N LYS A 215 7.38 8.53 15.19
CA LYS A 215 8.36 9.35 15.93
C LYS A 215 7.74 10.60 16.56
N GLY A 216 6.60 11.08 16.05
CA GLY A 216 5.84 12.19 16.62
C GLY A 216 5.08 11.87 17.93
N GLN A 217 4.88 10.59 18.29
CA GLN A 217 4.02 10.16 19.40
C GLN A 217 4.75 9.59 20.64
N ARG A 218 6.08 9.79 20.74
CA ARG A 218 7.02 9.39 21.83
C ARG A 218 7.46 7.92 21.88
N GLU A 219 8.75 7.78 22.25
CA GLU A 219 9.44 6.60 22.85
C GLU A 219 9.92 5.43 21.99
N ILE A 220 10.17 5.60 20.69
CA ILE A 220 10.97 4.61 19.94
C ILE A 220 12.21 5.28 19.35
N GLN A 221 13.34 5.11 20.03
CA GLN A 221 14.66 5.34 19.45
C GLN A 221 15.08 4.07 18.70
N TRP A 222 14.87 4.06 17.39
CA TRP A 222 15.55 3.11 16.52
C TRP A 222 17.06 3.35 16.63
N LEU A 223 17.86 2.29 16.73
CA LEU A 223 19.32 2.41 16.58
C LEU A 223 19.60 2.96 15.19
N GLU A 224 20.53 3.92 15.07
CA GLU A 224 20.77 4.64 13.82
C GLU A 224 20.84 3.68 12.62
N PRO A 225 20.19 4.04 11.49
CA PRO A 225 20.20 3.21 10.31
C PRO A 225 21.65 2.98 9.84
N TYR A 226 21.87 1.86 9.17
CA TYR A 226 23.09 1.64 8.40
C TYR A 226 23.40 2.86 7.51
N PRO A 227 24.68 3.22 7.28
CA PRO A 227 25.03 4.43 6.56
C PRO A 227 24.31 4.49 5.20
N LEU A 228 23.39 5.43 5.06
CA LEU A 228 22.62 5.65 3.84
C LEU A 228 23.51 6.29 2.77
N SER A 229 23.40 5.83 1.53
CA SER A 229 23.99 6.54 0.40
C SER A 229 23.20 7.81 0.10
N ALA A 230 23.83 8.78 -0.56
CA ALA A 230 23.18 10.03 -0.94
C ALA A 230 21.88 9.76 -1.74
N GLY A 231 20.75 10.25 -1.23
CA GLY A 231 19.44 10.11 -1.87
C GLY A 231 18.64 8.87 -1.51
N GLN A 232 19.11 8.01 -0.62
CA GLN A 232 18.35 6.87 -0.10
C GLN A 232 17.42 7.28 1.05
N TRP A 233 16.26 6.65 1.12
CA TRP A 233 15.29 6.82 2.20
C TRP A 233 15.42 5.65 3.18
N GLU A 234 15.19 5.97 4.45
CA GLU A 234 15.45 5.07 5.58
C GLU A 234 14.44 3.91 5.62
N TYR A 235 13.17 4.21 5.37
CA TYR A 235 12.08 3.28 5.64
C TYR A 235 11.36 2.81 4.37
N TYR A 236 10.50 1.81 4.54
CA TYR A 236 9.54 1.35 3.56
C TYR A 236 8.12 1.38 4.11
N ASN A 237 7.19 1.92 3.33
CA ASN A 237 5.76 1.72 3.56
C ASN A 237 5.39 0.28 3.19
N ILE A 238 4.58 -0.38 4.02
CA ILE A 238 4.22 -1.79 3.84
C ILE A 238 2.72 -2.04 3.95
N LEU A 239 2.24 -3.14 3.38
CA LEU A 239 0.91 -3.70 3.66
C LEU A 239 1.02 -5.12 4.19
N ILE A 240 0.18 -5.47 5.16
CA ILE A 240 -0.02 -6.86 5.59
C ILE A 240 -1.08 -7.50 4.71
N LEU A 241 -0.85 -8.75 4.30
CA LEU A 241 -1.78 -9.54 3.50
C LEU A 241 -2.21 -10.81 4.23
N GLU A 242 -3.49 -11.16 4.10
CA GLU A 242 -4.02 -12.47 4.45
C GLU A 242 -4.55 -13.16 3.19
N TRP A 243 -4.05 -14.36 2.90
CA TRP A 243 -4.50 -15.16 1.77
C TRP A 243 -5.63 -16.10 2.14
N HIS A 244 -6.70 -16.05 1.35
CA HIS A 244 -7.75 -17.05 1.41
C HIS A 244 -8.17 -17.42 -0.02
N GLY A 245 -8.06 -18.70 -0.37
CA GLY A 245 -8.52 -19.24 -1.64
C GLY A 245 -7.86 -18.65 -2.90
N GLY A 246 -6.60 -18.22 -2.81
CA GLY A 246 -5.86 -17.59 -3.91
C GLY A 246 -6.14 -16.09 -4.08
N ILE A 247 -6.86 -15.47 -3.15
CA ILE A 247 -7.11 -14.02 -3.11
C ILE A 247 -6.57 -13.48 -1.79
N ALA A 248 -5.73 -12.45 -1.85
CA ALA A 248 -5.24 -11.75 -0.67
C ALA A 248 -6.20 -10.61 -0.28
N GLU A 249 -6.46 -10.47 1.01
CA GLU A 249 -7.05 -9.27 1.61
C GLU A 249 -5.98 -8.47 2.35
N ARG A 250 -6.13 -7.15 2.31
CA ARG A 250 -5.32 -6.23 3.11
C ARG A 250 -5.73 -6.39 4.57
N ARG A 251 -4.74 -6.52 5.46
CA ARG A 251 -4.91 -6.65 6.91
C ARG A 251 -4.15 -5.62 7.73
N GLY A 252 -3.48 -4.69 7.07
CA GLY A 252 -2.83 -3.60 7.77
C GLY A 252 -1.93 -2.80 6.87
N PHE A 253 -1.49 -1.68 7.43
CA PHE A 253 -0.51 -0.79 6.83
C PHE A 253 0.55 -0.48 7.89
N GLY A 254 1.77 -0.17 7.48
CA GLY A 254 2.82 0.13 8.42
C GLY A 254 4.11 0.61 7.78
N LEU A 255 5.15 0.59 8.59
CA LEU A 255 6.49 1.03 8.23
C LEU A 255 7.51 -0.06 8.60
N LEU A 256 8.48 -0.27 7.73
CA LEU A 256 9.64 -1.15 7.93
C LEU A 256 10.94 -0.33 7.83
N ASP A 257 11.89 -0.62 8.72
CA ASP A 257 13.27 -0.10 8.74
C ASP A 257 14.23 -1.00 7.96
#